data_AF-A0A832L969-F1
#
_entry.id   AF-A0A832L969-F1
#
_cell.length_a   1.000
_cell.length_b   1.000
_cell.length_c   1.000
_cell.angle_alpha   90.00
_cell.angle_beta   90.00
_cell.angle_gamma   90.00
#
_symmetry.space_group_name_H-M   'P 1'
#
loop_
_entity.id
_entity.type
_entity.pdbx_description
1 polymer ?
#
loop_
_entity_poly.entity_id
_entity_poly.type
_entity_poly.pdbx_seq_one_letter_code
_entity_poly.pdbx_strand_id
1 'polypeptide(L)'
;MSRNLEFDIVEKSFQWLSTQQIQSVKELSSTLSAHARWALPNPYITRLILKQEKNGSWNSSIRDTARACSALSTEGIVFTASVRWLLARKSNNSWNRDVYDTAYALAALTDMETQDKNGCDWLYEHYCPAWEQVGTTSLIITALKKQDNLAKTKTFETFIREKAEWILSKRGLDGGWKYISTSNLAIQALLLAGFKEELEASVHWLLENVHESGAWGNKNDEINATALTLSTLGLYKKT
;
A
#
# COMPACT_ATOMS: atom_id res chain seq x y z
N MET A 1 -24.93 10.23 -13.78
CA MET A 1 -25.33 8.82 -13.55
C MET A 1 -24.21 7.94 -12.99
N SER A 2 -22.90 8.25 -13.14
CA SER A 2 -21.82 7.36 -12.65
C SER A 2 -21.55 7.41 -11.13
N ARG A 3 -21.90 8.51 -10.44
CA ARG A 3 -21.62 8.65 -8.99
C ARG A 3 -22.33 7.57 -8.15
N ASN A 4 -23.57 7.21 -8.49
CA ASN A 4 -24.31 6.18 -7.76
C ASN A 4 -23.67 4.80 -7.92
N LEU A 5 -23.24 4.44 -9.14
CA LEU A 5 -22.67 3.13 -9.41
C LEU A 5 -21.36 2.88 -8.63
N GLU A 6 -20.49 3.88 -8.52
CA GLU A 6 -19.26 3.75 -7.74
C GLU A 6 -19.56 3.54 -6.25
N PHE A 7 -20.50 4.30 -5.68
CA PHE A 7 -20.88 4.14 -4.28
C PHE A 7 -21.50 2.76 -4.03
N ASP A 8 -22.37 2.28 -4.92
CA ASP A 8 -22.99 0.96 -4.84
C ASP A 8 -21.93 -0.16 -4.89
N ILE A 9 -20.92 -0.04 -5.77
CA ILE A 9 -19.79 -0.98 -5.85
C ILE A 9 -19.02 -0.99 -4.53
N VAL A 10 -18.65 0.18 -4.01
CA VAL A 10 -17.88 0.30 -2.76
C VAL A 10 -18.65 -0.28 -1.58
N GLU A 11 -19.94 0.03 -1.45
CA GLU A 11 -20.79 -0.50 -0.39
C GLU A 11 -20.87 -2.03 -0.45
N LYS A 12 -21.19 -2.57 -1.63
CA LYS A 12 -21.26 -4.02 -1.86
C LYS A 12 -19.94 -4.72 -1.56
N SER A 13 -18.82 -4.08 -1.86
CA SER A 13 -17.48 -4.61 -1.59
C SER A 13 -17.18 -4.70 -0.09
N PHE A 14 -17.57 -3.69 0.70
CA PHE A 14 -17.44 -3.74 2.15
C PHE A 14 -18.39 -4.77 2.78
N GLN A 15 -19.61 -4.90 2.26
CA GLN A 15 -20.53 -5.96 2.65
C GLN A 15 -19.91 -7.34 2.38
N TRP A 16 -19.34 -7.56 1.19
CA TRP A 16 -18.64 -8.79 0.87
C TRP A 16 -17.50 -9.06 1.85
N LEU A 17 -16.62 -8.09 2.12
CA LEU A 17 -15.53 -8.23 3.10
C LEU A 17 -16.03 -8.61 4.49
N SER A 18 -17.17 -8.06 4.93
CA SER A 18 -17.75 -8.36 6.25
C SER A 18 -18.21 -9.81 6.41
N THR A 19 -18.47 -10.51 5.30
CA THR A 19 -18.85 -11.94 5.31
C THR A 19 -17.64 -12.88 5.30
N GLN A 20 -16.42 -12.37 5.13
CA GLN A 20 -15.22 -13.19 4.99
C GLN A 20 -14.56 -13.51 6.33
N GLN A 21 -13.96 -14.71 6.42
CA GLN A 21 -13.14 -15.09 7.56
C GLN A 21 -11.71 -14.53 7.45
N ILE A 22 -11.55 -13.26 7.74
CA ILE A 22 -10.26 -12.55 7.66
C ILE A 22 -9.37 -12.94 8.85
N GLN A 23 -8.23 -13.63 8.65
CA GLN A 23 -7.40 -14.14 9.77
C GLN A 23 -5.92 -13.80 9.66
N SER A 24 -5.37 -13.69 8.45
CA SER A 24 -3.96 -13.40 8.28
C SER A 24 -3.65 -11.94 8.65
N VAL A 25 -2.43 -11.67 9.08
CA VAL A 25 -1.97 -10.29 9.37
C VAL A 25 -2.07 -9.42 8.13
N LYS A 26 -1.71 -9.99 6.96
CA LYS A 26 -1.82 -9.31 5.66
C LYS A 26 -3.24 -8.85 5.38
N GLU A 27 -4.23 -9.76 5.45
CA GLU A 27 -5.62 -9.42 5.16
C GLU A 27 -6.21 -8.46 6.19
N LEU A 28 -5.93 -8.68 7.50
CA LEU A 28 -6.36 -7.77 8.55
C LEU A 28 -5.82 -6.36 8.32
N SER A 29 -4.53 -6.23 7.98
CA SER A 29 -3.90 -4.93 7.74
C SER A 29 -4.50 -4.23 6.52
N SER A 30 -4.72 -4.97 5.43
CA SER A 30 -5.33 -4.43 4.21
C SER A 30 -6.78 -3.99 4.44
N THR A 31 -7.59 -4.81 5.11
CA THR A 31 -9.00 -4.47 5.39
C THR A 31 -9.12 -3.33 6.39
N LEU A 32 -8.29 -3.30 7.45
CA LEU A 32 -8.21 -2.18 8.38
C LEU A 32 -7.92 -0.88 7.63
N SER A 33 -6.89 -0.89 6.77
CA SER A 33 -6.53 0.29 5.95
C SER A 33 -7.68 0.74 5.06
N ALA A 34 -8.41 -0.20 4.44
CA ALA A 34 -9.57 0.12 3.62
C ALA A 34 -10.64 0.86 4.42
N HIS A 35 -11.00 0.37 5.61
CA HIS A 35 -11.97 1.04 6.49
C HIS A 35 -11.52 2.46 6.86
N ALA A 36 -10.26 2.63 7.26
CA ALA A 36 -9.70 3.93 7.62
C ALA A 36 -9.76 4.93 6.45
N ARG A 37 -9.46 4.48 5.22
CA ARG A 37 -9.50 5.33 4.01
C ARG A 37 -10.90 5.85 3.72
N TRP A 38 -11.94 5.12 4.09
CA TRP A 38 -13.33 5.53 3.94
C TRP A 38 -13.96 6.13 5.21
N ALA A 39 -13.17 6.29 6.29
CA ALA A 39 -13.64 6.76 7.60
C ALA A 39 -14.84 5.92 8.14
N LEU A 40 -14.81 4.61 7.90
CA LEU A 40 -15.82 3.68 8.38
C LEU A 40 -15.43 3.10 9.75
N PRO A 41 -16.41 2.64 10.56
CA PRO A 41 -16.11 1.88 11.79
C PRO A 41 -15.20 0.70 11.49
N ASN A 42 -14.15 0.51 12.29
CA ASN A 42 -13.08 -0.44 11.99
C ASN A 42 -13.03 -1.60 13.01
N PRO A 43 -13.74 -2.72 12.76
CA PRO A 43 -13.78 -3.85 13.68
C PRO A 43 -12.48 -4.69 13.69
N TYR A 44 -11.49 -4.33 12.86
CA TYR A 44 -10.26 -5.09 12.67
C TYR A 44 -9.09 -4.60 13.53
N ILE A 45 -9.18 -3.39 14.10
CA ILE A 45 -8.12 -2.78 14.93
C ILE A 45 -7.71 -3.72 16.06
N THR A 46 -8.64 -4.08 16.96
CA THR A 46 -8.35 -4.93 18.12
C THR A 46 -7.82 -6.30 17.70
N ARG A 47 -8.35 -6.87 16.62
CA ARG A 47 -7.93 -8.19 16.11
C ARG A 47 -6.49 -8.17 15.59
N LEU A 48 -6.08 -7.08 14.94
CA LEU A 48 -4.71 -6.91 14.49
C LEU A 48 -3.76 -6.68 15.68
N ILE A 49 -4.14 -5.84 16.66
CA ILE A 49 -3.35 -5.60 17.88
C ILE A 49 -3.12 -6.90 18.65
N LEU A 50 -4.15 -7.72 18.84
CA LEU A 50 -4.04 -8.99 19.57
C LEU A 50 -3.13 -10.03 18.90
N LYS A 51 -2.78 -9.85 17.62
CA LYS A 51 -1.81 -10.70 16.91
C LYS A 51 -0.35 -10.25 17.11
N GLN A 52 -0.11 -9.11 17.74
CA GLN A 52 1.24 -8.64 18.00
C GLN A 52 1.93 -9.56 19.02
N GLU A 53 3.14 -9.97 18.71
CA GLU A 53 4.00 -10.72 19.62
C GLU A 53 4.60 -9.80 20.68
N LYS A 54 5.04 -10.38 21.81
CA LYS A 54 5.67 -9.62 22.92
C LYS A 54 6.91 -8.82 22.50
N ASN A 55 7.57 -9.22 21.42
CA ASN A 55 8.74 -8.53 20.87
C ASN A 55 8.36 -7.29 20.03
N GLY A 56 7.07 -7.00 19.83
CA GLY A 56 6.57 -5.89 19.03
C GLY A 56 6.32 -6.21 17.56
N SER A 57 6.57 -7.44 17.12
CA SER A 57 6.42 -7.86 15.72
C SER A 57 5.09 -8.56 15.45
N TRP A 58 4.79 -8.74 14.16
CA TRP A 58 3.76 -9.65 13.70
C TRP A 58 4.42 -10.79 12.91
N ASN A 59 4.18 -12.03 13.34
CA ASN A 59 4.73 -13.26 12.77
C ASN A 59 6.27 -13.27 12.69
N SER A 60 6.96 -12.47 13.51
CA SER A 60 8.40 -12.20 13.40
C SER A 60 8.87 -11.85 11.97
N SER A 61 7.99 -11.27 11.16
CA SER A 61 8.19 -10.99 9.73
C SER A 61 8.29 -9.49 9.48
N ILE A 62 9.29 -9.06 8.70
CA ILE A 62 9.44 -7.64 8.31
C ILE A 62 8.18 -7.16 7.59
N ARG A 63 7.69 -7.91 6.61
CA ARG A 63 6.53 -7.49 5.79
C ARG A 63 5.24 -7.43 6.60
N ASP A 64 4.99 -8.42 7.45
CA ASP A 64 3.75 -8.42 8.24
C ASP A 64 3.78 -7.37 9.33
N THR A 65 4.94 -7.16 9.98
CA THR A 65 5.13 -6.08 10.95
C THR A 65 4.95 -4.71 10.29
N ALA A 66 5.57 -4.49 9.13
CA ALA A 66 5.44 -3.23 8.39
C ALA A 66 3.98 -2.97 7.96
N ARG A 67 3.28 -3.97 7.40
CA ARG A 67 1.86 -3.84 7.02
C ARG A 67 0.99 -3.52 8.22
N ALA A 68 1.18 -4.22 9.34
CA ALA A 68 0.39 -4.00 10.54
C ALA A 68 0.62 -2.59 11.10
N CYS A 69 1.88 -2.15 11.14
CA CYS A 69 2.25 -0.79 11.58
C CYS A 69 1.61 0.28 10.69
N SER A 70 1.80 0.20 9.36
CA SER A 70 1.18 1.15 8.43
C SER A 70 -0.35 1.18 8.56
N ALA A 71 -0.99 0.02 8.69
CA ALA A 71 -2.44 -0.05 8.86
C ALA A 71 -2.91 0.64 10.15
N LEU A 72 -2.30 0.30 11.29
CA LEU A 72 -2.64 0.92 12.58
C LEU A 72 -2.37 2.43 12.60
N SER A 73 -1.30 2.89 11.94
CA SER A 73 -1.01 4.32 11.78
C SER A 73 -2.11 5.08 11.03
N THR A 74 -2.87 4.43 10.12
CA THR A 74 -4.02 5.09 9.47
C THR A 74 -5.15 5.44 10.44
N GLU A 75 -5.17 4.82 11.61
CA GLU A 75 -6.08 5.08 12.73
C GLU A 75 -5.40 5.89 13.85
N GLY A 76 -4.19 6.42 13.60
CA GLY A 76 -3.41 7.17 14.59
C GLY A 76 -2.78 6.30 15.69
N ILE A 77 -2.70 4.98 15.51
CA ILE A 77 -2.17 4.04 16.50
C ILE A 77 -0.73 3.67 16.14
N VAL A 78 0.22 4.07 16.99
CA VAL A 78 1.65 3.76 16.82
C VAL A 78 2.18 2.99 18.02
N PHE A 79 2.85 1.87 17.77
CA PHE A 79 3.52 1.07 18.80
C PHE A 79 5.03 1.27 18.73
N THR A 80 5.60 1.96 19.74
CA THR A 80 7.06 2.18 19.83
C THR A 80 7.86 0.88 19.84
N ALA A 81 7.29 -0.21 20.41
CA ALA A 81 7.93 -1.53 20.38
C ALA A 81 8.15 -2.04 18.95
N SER A 82 7.19 -1.84 18.05
CA SER A 82 7.28 -2.24 16.65
C SER A 82 8.32 -1.42 15.88
N VAL A 83 8.38 -0.11 16.14
CA VAL A 83 9.41 0.79 15.57
C VAL A 83 10.80 0.28 15.95
N ARG A 84 11.03 0.05 17.26
CA ARG A 84 12.30 -0.49 17.77
C ARG A 84 12.63 -1.85 17.16
N TRP A 85 11.62 -2.72 17.03
CA TRP A 85 11.81 -4.03 16.42
C TRP A 85 12.26 -3.91 14.97
N LEU A 86 11.59 -3.11 14.13
CA LEU A 86 11.99 -2.89 12.74
C LEU A 86 13.41 -2.33 12.64
N LEU A 87 13.73 -1.27 13.39
CA LEU A 87 15.06 -0.66 13.37
C LEU A 87 16.16 -1.65 13.81
N ALA A 88 15.89 -2.49 14.80
CA ALA A 88 16.86 -3.48 15.29
C ALA A 88 17.15 -4.63 14.32
N ARG A 89 16.34 -4.82 13.26
CA ARG A 89 16.58 -5.84 12.21
C ARG A 89 17.21 -5.26 10.95
N LYS A 90 17.40 -3.95 10.90
CA LYS A 90 18.10 -3.29 9.81
C LYS A 90 19.57 -3.70 9.84
N SER A 91 20.12 -4.09 8.69
CA SER A 91 21.52 -4.48 8.53
C SER A 91 22.05 -3.94 7.20
N ASN A 92 23.23 -3.30 7.21
CA ASN A 92 23.83 -2.68 6.02
C ASN A 92 22.83 -1.81 5.24
N ASN A 93 22.16 -0.91 5.97
CA ASN A 93 21.18 0.02 5.42
C ASN A 93 19.90 -0.58 4.82
N SER A 94 19.67 -1.89 4.92
CA SER A 94 18.48 -2.55 4.36
C SER A 94 17.85 -3.56 5.34
N TRP A 95 16.68 -4.07 4.99
CA TRP A 95 16.05 -5.20 5.66
C TRP A 95 16.20 -6.44 4.79
N ASN A 96 16.83 -7.48 5.35
CA ASN A 96 17.12 -8.76 4.67
C ASN A 96 17.87 -8.65 3.33
N ARG A 97 18.42 -7.47 2.99
CA ARG A 97 18.92 -7.13 1.65
C ARG A 97 17.89 -7.38 0.54
N ASP A 98 16.61 -7.27 0.88
CA ASP A 98 15.48 -7.50 -0.01
C ASP A 98 14.76 -6.18 -0.31
N VAL A 99 14.44 -5.96 -1.59
CA VAL A 99 13.81 -4.72 -2.08
C VAL A 99 12.41 -4.53 -1.48
N TYR A 100 11.64 -5.61 -1.35
CA TYR A 100 10.28 -5.53 -0.82
C TYR A 100 10.30 -5.30 0.68
N ASP A 101 11.09 -6.05 1.44
CA ASP A 101 11.22 -5.88 2.89
C ASP A 101 11.69 -4.46 3.23
N THR A 102 12.66 -3.95 2.49
CA THR A 102 13.18 -2.59 2.69
C THR A 102 12.13 -1.53 2.35
N ALA A 103 11.44 -1.64 1.21
CA ALA A 103 10.39 -0.69 0.84
C ALA A 103 9.22 -0.69 1.82
N TYR A 104 8.76 -1.88 2.25
CA TYR A 104 7.69 -1.98 3.25
C TYR A 104 8.13 -1.40 4.60
N ALA A 105 9.33 -1.74 5.10
CA ALA A 105 9.83 -1.23 6.36
C ALA A 105 9.95 0.30 6.35
N LEU A 106 10.50 0.88 5.28
CA LEU A 106 10.65 2.33 5.14
C LEU A 106 9.30 3.06 5.11
N ALA A 107 8.34 2.55 4.33
CA ALA A 107 7.00 3.13 4.28
C ALA A 107 6.31 3.08 5.66
N ALA A 108 6.43 1.96 6.38
CA ALA A 108 5.87 1.79 7.71
C ALA A 108 6.56 2.67 8.76
N LEU A 109 7.88 2.81 8.69
CA LEU A 109 8.62 3.75 9.55
C LEU A 109 8.14 5.18 9.32
N THR A 110 7.92 5.62 8.08
CA THR A 110 7.32 6.95 7.82
C THR A 110 5.94 7.07 8.43
N ASP A 111 5.09 6.05 8.27
CA ASP A 111 3.72 6.06 8.82
C ASP A 111 3.73 6.11 10.37
N MET A 112 4.84 5.75 11.00
CA MET A 112 5.11 5.89 12.43
C MET A 112 6.05 7.06 12.75
N GLU A 113 6.11 8.06 11.86
CA GLU A 113 6.87 9.31 12.01
C GLU A 113 8.38 9.12 12.19
N THR A 114 8.92 8.02 11.72
CA THR A 114 10.35 7.68 11.80
C THR A 114 11.01 7.79 10.42
N GLN A 115 11.99 8.70 10.33
CA GLN A 115 12.80 8.87 9.13
C GLN A 115 13.92 7.84 9.06
N ASP A 116 14.27 7.41 7.86
CA ASP A 116 15.44 6.60 7.61
C ASP A 116 16.04 6.87 6.22
N LYS A 117 16.85 7.93 6.16
CA LYS A 117 17.55 8.34 4.92
C LYS A 117 18.48 7.25 4.39
N ASN A 118 19.23 6.57 5.26
CA ASN A 118 20.19 5.56 4.84
C ASN A 118 19.49 4.37 4.14
N GLY A 119 18.30 3.98 4.61
CA GLY A 119 17.52 2.96 3.92
C GLY A 119 16.95 3.43 2.58
N CYS A 120 16.57 4.70 2.48
CA CYS A 120 16.17 5.31 1.21
C CYS A 120 17.32 5.33 0.20
N ASP A 121 18.51 5.75 0.65
CA ASP A 121 19.72 5.75 -0.17
C ASP A 121 20.05 4.34 -0.66
N TRP A 122 19.89 3.31 0.19
CA TRP A 122 20.07 1.92 -0.23
C TRP A 122 19.13 1.52 -1.36
N LEU A 123 17.82 1.84 -1.28
CA LEU A 123 16.86 1.54 -2.36
C LEU A 123 17.22 2.27 -3.65
N TYR A 124 17.63 3.53 -3.55
CA TYR A 124 17.97 4.36 -4.69
C TYR A 124 19.25 3.87 -5.39
N GLU A 125 20.33 3.65 -4.64
CA GLU A 125 21.64 3.26 -5.16
C GLU A 125 21.66 1.83 -5.73
N HIS A 126 20.82 0.94 -5.22
CA HIS A 126 20.76 -0.46 -5.66
C HIS A 126 19.66 -0.72 -6.70
N TYR A 127 18.91 0.30 -7.12
CA TYR A 127 17.91 0.15 -8.17
C TYR A 127 18.55 -0.36 -9.46
N CYS A 128 18.07 -1.50 -9.95
CA CYS A 128 18.65 -2.19 -11.11
C CYS A 128 17.56 -2.75 -12.02
N PRO A 129 17.89 -3.18 -13.27
CA PRO A 129 16.91 -3.69 -14.22
C PRO A 129 16.06 -4.86 -13.71
N ALA A 130 16.60 -5.70 -12.81
CA ALA A 130 15.84 -6.80 -12.21
C ALA A 130 14.68 -6.33 -11.32
N TRP A 131 14.78 -5.12 -10.76
CA TRP A 131 13.74 -4.50 -9.93
C TRP A 131 12.78 -3.62 -10.74
N GLU A 132 13.07 -3.36 -12.01
CA GLU A 132 12.25 -2.51 -12.89
C GLU A 132 11.00 -3.26 -13.38
N GLN A 133 10.11 -3.50 -12.44
CA GLN A 133 8.78 -4.08 -12.63
C GLN A 133 7.78 -3.13 -11.98
N VAL A 134 6.62 -2.90 -12.63
CA VAL A 134 5.62 -1.92 -12.17
C VAL A 134 5.35 -2.03 -10.67
N GLY A 135 5.00 -3.21 -10.16
CA GLY A 135 4.69 -3.38 -8.74
C GLY A 135 5.87 -3.09 -7.80
N THR A 136 7.08 -3.51 -8.15
CA THR A 136 8.29 -3.25 -7.35
C THR A 136 8.66 -1.77 -7.38
N THR A 137 8.68 -1.15 -8.56
CA THR A 137 8.94 0.28 -8.73
C THR A 137 7.91 1.13 -7.99
N SER A 138 6.62 0.75 -7.99
CA SER A 138 5.58 1.42 -7.20
C SER A 138 5.84 1.39 -5.70
N LEU A 139 6.31 0.26 -5.16
CA LEU A 139 6.66 0.14 -3.73
C LEU A 139 7.84 1.04 -3.37
N ILE A 140 8.86 1.10 -4.24
CA ILE A 140 10.03 1.97 -4.05
C ILE A 140 9.60 3.45 -4.08
N ILE A 141 8.83 3.87 -5.08
CA ILE A 141 8.28 5.25 -5.16
C ILE A 141 7.50 5.57 -3.89
N THR A 142 6.64 4.65 -3.44
CA THR A 142 5.84 4.86 -2.22
C THR A 142 6.73 5.09 -1.00
N ALA A 143 7.75 4.25 -0.80
CA ALA A 143 8.67 4.38 0.33
C ALA A 143 9.47 5.69 0.27
N LEU A 144 10.11 5.98 -0.86
CA LEU A 144 10.96 7.16 -1.03
C LEU A 144 10.15 8.46 -0.92
N LYS A 145 8.99 8.52 -1.58
CA LYS A 145 8.15 9.73 -1.56
C LYS A 145 7.57 10.00 -0.17
N LYS A 146 7.16 8.96 0.56
CA LYS A 146 6.74 9.10 1.96
C LYS A 146 7.86 9.65 2.83
N GLN A 147 9.06 9.09 2.73
CA GLN A 147 10.24 9.52 3.49
C GLN A 147 10.64 10.97 3.15
N ASP A 148 10.69 11.34 1.87
CA ASP A 148 10.94 12.73 1.43
C ASP A 148 9.88 13.70 1.99
N ASN A 149 8.60 13.34 1.93
CA ASN A 149 7.52 14.17 2.45
C ASN A 149 7.64 14.38 3.98
N LEU A 150 7.97 13.32 4.74
CA LEU A 150 8.18 13.41 6.20
C LEU A 150 9.42 14.26 6.53
N ALA A 151 10.49 14.14 5.75
CA ALA A 151 11.71 14.94 5.89
C ALA A 151 11.57 16.36 5.36
N LYS A 152 10.48 16.68 4.64
CA LYS A 152 10.29 17.93 3.89
C LYS A 152 11.44 18.18 2.91
N THR A 153 11.93 17.10 2.31
CA THR A 153 13.00 17.10 1.30
C THR A 153 12.45 16.69 -0.07
N LYS A 154 13.28 16.86 -1.10
CA LYS A 154 13.02 16.47 -2.48
C LYS A 154 14.19 15.64 -3.03
N THR A 155 14.87 14.89 -2.15
CA THR A 155 16.13 14.22 -2.48
C THR A 155 15.95 13.21 -3.61
N PHE A 156 14.81 12.54 -3.67
CA PHE A 156 14.53 11.51 -4.67
C PHE A 156 13.54 11.98 -5.75
N GLU A 157 13.19 13.28 -5.80
CA GLU A 157 12.11 13.80 -6.66
C GLU A 157 12.33 13.50 -8.15
N THR A 158 13.56 13.68 -8.65
CA THR A 158 13.89 13.37 -10.06
C THR A 158 13.68 11.89 -10.38
N PHE A 159 14.18 11.00 -9.52
CA PHE A 159 14.02 9.56 -9.68
C PHE A 159 12.55 9.14 -9.60
N ILE A 160 11.82 9.67 -8.61
CA ILE A 160 10.39 9.39 -8.43
C ILE A 160 9.59 9.80 -9.66
N ARG A 161 9.85 11.00 -10.21
CA ARG A 161 9.17 11.48 -11.41
C ARG A 161 9.47 10.60 -12.62
N GLU A 162 10.75 10.32 -12.90
CA GLU A 162 11.15 9.45 -14.01
C GLU A 162 10.47 8.07 -13.93
N LYS A 163 10.47 7.45 -12.74
CA LYS A 163 9.88 6.13 -12.55
C LYS A 163 8.35 6.15 -12.54
N ALA A 164 7.72 7.24 -12.10
CA ALA A 164 6.27 7.43 -12.22
C ALA A 164 5.85 7.52 -13.70
N GLU A 165 6.55 8.32 -14.50
CA GLU A 165 6.32 8.43 -15.95
C GLU A 165 6.56 7.08 -16.64
N TRP A 166 7.61 6.35 -16.26
CA TRP A 166 7.83 4.99 -16.73
C TRP A 166 6.66 4.06 -16.38
N ILE A 167 6.15 4.07 -15.14
CA ILE A 167 4.97 3.26 -14.76
C ILE A 167 3.76 3.61 -15.65
N LEU A 168 3.48 4.91 -15.85
CA LEU A 168 2.40 5.36 -16.73
C LEU A 168 2.56 4.83 -18.16
N SER A 169 3.78 4.83 -18.69
CA SER A 169 4.08 4.27 -20.02
C SER A 169 3.84 2.77 -20.14
N LYS A 170 3.79 2.03 -19.02
CA LYS A 170 3.51 0.57 -18.99
C LYS A 170 2.03 0.23 -18.82
N ARG A 171 1.17 1.23 -18.69
CA ARG A 171 -0.28 1.03 -18.57
C ARG A 171 -0.83 0.42 -19.88
N GLY A 172 -1.71 -0.56 -19.74
CA GLY A 172 -2.45 -1.13 -20.86
C GLY A 172 -3.43 -0.13 -21.46
N LEU A 173 -3.87 -0.38 -22.70
CA LEU A 173 -4.88 0.46 -23.37
C LEU A 173 -6.23 0.45 -22.64
N ASP A 174 -6.48 -0.57 -21.84
CA ASP A 174 -7.65 -0.71 -20.97
C ASP A 174 -7.55 0.12 -19.69
N GLY A 175 -6.40 0.72 -19.39
CA GLY A 175 -6.17 1.52 -18.19
C GLY A 175 -5.56 0.76 -17.01
N GLY A 176 -5.40 -0.57 -17.12
CA GLY A 176 -4.83 -1.42 -16.08
C GLY A 176 -3.35 -1.75 -16.28
N TRP A 177 -2.74 -2.37 -15.27
CA TRP A 177 -1.40 -2.96 -15.33
C TRP A 177 -1.48 -4.50 -15.22
N LYS A 178 -2.34 -5.10 -16.04
CA LYS A 178 -2.60 -6.54 -16.18
C LYS A 178 -3.25 -7.24 -14.97
N TYR A 179 -2.78 -6.96 -13.76
CA TYR A 179 -3.24 -7.59 -12.52
C TYR A 179 -3.85 -6.55 -11.58
N ILE A 180 -4.90 -6.93 -10.83
CA ILE A 180 -5.55 -6.04 -9.85
C ILE A 180 -4.54 -5.53 -8.82
N SER A 181 -3.71 -6.41 -8.27
CA SER A 181 -2.72 -6.05 -7.25
C SER A 181 -1.68 -5.05 -7.77
N THR A 182 -1.17 -5.26 -8.99
CA THR A 182 -0.18 -4.38 -9.61
C THR A 182 -0.77 -3.03 -9.95
N SER A 183 -1.99 -3.01 -10.49
CA SER A 183 -2.70 -1.78 -10.83
C SER A 183 -2.95 -0.92 -9.59
N ASN A 184 -3.37 -1.54 -8.49
CA ASN A 184 -3.54 -0.83 -7.23
C ASN A 184 -2.25 -0.22 -6.68
N LEU A 185 -1.13 -0.95 -6.70
CA LEU A 185 0.16 -0.42 -6.28
C LEU A 185 0.59 0.75 -7.16
N ALA A 186 0.42 0.63 -8.48
CA ALA A 186 0.73 1.68 -9.44
C ALA A 186 -0.10 2.94 -9.17
N ILE A 187 -1.41 2.82 -9.06
CA ILE A 187 -2.32 3.96 -8.83
C ILE A 187 -1.97 4.65 -7.50
N GLN A 188 -1.74 3.90 -6.41
CA GLN A 188 -1.38 4.51 -5.12
C GLN A 188 -0.04 5.25 -5.17
N ALA A 189 0.97 4.66 -5.83
CA ALA A 189 2.28 5.30 -5.99
C ALA A 189 2.19 6.57 -6.85
N LEU A 190 1.42 6.53 -7.94
CA LEU A 190 1.22 7.65 -8.86
C LEU A 190 0.44 8.80 -8.20
N LEU A 191 -0.60 8.49 -7.41
CA LEU A 191 -1.31 9.49 -6.60
C LEU A 191 -0.36 10.19 -5.63
N LEU A 192 0.46 9.43 -4.92
CA LEU A 192 1.44 9.98 -3.99
C LEU A 192 2.52 10.83 -4.69
N ALA A 193 2.86 10.47 -5.93
CA ALA A 193 3.79 11.22 -6.78
C ALA A 193 3.16 12.45 -7.46
N GLY A 194 1.85 12.67 -7.34
CA GLY A 194 1.14 13.84 -7.86
C GLY A 194 0.50 13.67 -9.24
N PHE A 195 0.42 12.46 -9.77
CA PHE A 195 -0.12 12.15 -11.10
C PHE A 195 -1.61 11.77 -11.04
N LYS A 196 -2.43 12.57 -10.34
CA LYS A 196 -3.86 12.25 -10.18
C LYS A 196 -4.64 12.38 -11.49
N GLU A 197 -4.33 13.41 -12.27
CA GLU A 197 -5.06 13.77 -13.49
C GLU A 197 -4.95 12.69 -14.57
N GLU A 198 -3.87 11.90 -14.54
CA GLU A 198 -3.60 10.83 -15.49
C GLU A 198 -4.32 9.52 -15.14
N LEU A 199 -4.98 9.41 -13.97
CA LEU A 199 -5.45 8.13 -13.40
C LEU A 199 -6.94 7.84 -13.59
N GLU A 200 -7.70 8.73 -14.22
CA GLU A 200 -9.15 8.54 -14.42
C GLU A 200 -9.47 7.19 -15.10
N ALA A 201 -8.79 6.87 -16.21
CA ALA A 201 -8.96 5.61 -16.91
C ALA A 201 -8.60 4.38 -16.05
N SER A 202 -7.59 4.51 -15.18
CA SER A 202 -7.16 3.42 -14.31
C SER A 202 -8.14 3.17 -13.16
N VAL A 203 -8.78 4.23 -12.66
CA VAL A 203 -9.87 4.10 -11.68
C VAL A 203 -11.11 3.48 -12.33
N HIS A 204 -11.45 3.90 -13.55
CA HIS A 204 -12.54 3.28 -14.29
C HIS A 204 -12.30 1.79 -14.52
N TRP A 205 -11.09 1.41 -14.94
CA TRP A 205 -10.70 0.01 -15.10
C TRP A 205 -10.89 -0.81 -13.81
N LEU A 206 -10.54 -0.26 -12.64
CA LEU A 206 -10.82 -0.94 -11.37
C LEU A 206 -12.33 -1.16 -11.17
N LEU A 207 -13.17 -0.16 -11.44
CA LEU A 207 -14.61 -0.26 -11.27
C LEU A 207 -15.25 -1.26 -12.25
N GLU A 208 -14.74 -1.36 -13.47
CA GLU A 208 -15.22 -2.33 -14.47
C GLU A 208 -14.79 -3.78 -14.18
N ASN A 209 -13.67 -3.97 -13.47
CA ASN A 209 -13.14 -5.29 -13.12
C ASN A 209 -13.62 -5.80 -11.75
N VAL A 210 -14.65 -5.19 -11.16
CA VAL A 210 -15.32 -5.77 -9.99
C VAL A 210 -16.10 -7.02 -10.41
N HIS A 211 -15.98 -8.10 -9.66
CA HIS A 211 -16.77 -9.31 -9.90
C HIS A 211 -18.23 -9.13 -9.45
N GLU A 212 -19.12 -10.01 -9.90
CA GLU A 212 -20.55 -9.98 -9.53
C GLU A 212 -20.78 -10.03 -8.01
N SER A 213 -19.86 -10.60 -7.24
CA SER A 213 -19.91 -10.64 -5.78
C SER A 213 -19.66 -9.28 -5.12
N GLY A 214 -19.11 -8.31 -5.85
CA GLY A 214 -18.57 -7.05 -5.31
C GLY A 214 -17.11 -7.16 -4.86
N ALA A 215 -16.44 -8.27 -5.13
CA ALA A 215 -15.02 -8.44 -4.81
C ALA A 215 -14.13 -8.15 -6.02
N TRP A 216 -12.83 -8.04 -5.77
CA TRP A 216 -11.79 -8.08 -6.79
C TRP A 216 -10.86 -9.27 -6.59
N GLY A 217 -10.27 -9.72 -7.69
CA GLY A 217 -9.13 -10.62 -7.74
C GLY A 217 -8.77 -10.93 -9.19
N ASN A 218 -7.70 -11.70 -9.44
CA ASN A 218 -7.30 -11.96 -10.83
C ASN A 218 -8.08 -13.11 -11.47
N LYS A 219 -8.49 -14.09 -10.66
CA LYS A 219 -9.25 -15.27 -11.12
C LYS A 219 -10.46 -15.56 -10.24
N ASN A 220 -10.31 -15.38 -8.94
CA ASN A 220 -11.34 -15.60 -7.94
C ASN A 220 -11.43 -14.34 -7.08
N ASP A 221 -12.46 -14.28 -6.24
CA ASP A 221 -12.58 -13.23 -5.24
C ASP A 221 -11.45 -13.34 -4.20
N GLU A 222 -10.74 -12.24 -3.98
CA GLU A 222 -9.57 -12.21 -3.09
C GLU A 222 -9.73 -11.08 -2.06
N ILE A 223 -9.64 -11.43 -0.77
CA ILE A 223 -9.76 -10.47 0.35
C ILE A 223 -8.74 -9.34 0.20
N ASN A 224 -7.48 -9.68 -0.06
CA ASN A 224 -6.41 -8.69 -0.18
C ASN A 224 -6.59 -7.79 -1.39
N ALA A 225 -6.98 -8.34 -2.55
CA ALA A 225 -7.18 -7.53 -3.75
C ALA A 225 -8.36 -6.57 -3.54
N THR A 226 -9.47 -7.07 -2.96
CA THR A 226 -10.65 -6.26 -2.65
C THR A 226 -10.34 -5.13 -1.68
N ALA A 227 -9.69 -5.43 -0.55
CA ALA A 227 -9.33 -4.42 0.44
C ALA A 227 -8.31 -3.41 -0.11
N LEU A 228 -7.37 -3.86 -0.95
CA LEU A 228 -6.42 -2.96 -1.60
C LEU A 228 -7.11 -2.04 -2.62
N THR A 229 -8.04 -2.56 -3.42
CA THR A 229 -8.85 -1.74 -4.36
C THR A 229 -9.66 -0.70 -3.61
N LEU A 230 -10.35 -1.08 -2.54
CA LEU A 230 -11.08 -0.13 -1.70
C LEU A 230 -10.17 0.95 -1.12
N SER A 231 -8.96 0.58 -0.66
CA SER A 231 -7.98 1.55 -0.19
C SER A 231 -7.55 2.52 -1.29
N THR A 232 -7.33 2.03 -2.51
CA THR A 232 -6.97 2.84 -3.68
C THR A 232 -8.07 3.82 -4.08
N LEU A 233 -9.32 3.35 -4.19
CA LEU A 233 -10.47 4.19 -4.52
C LEU A 233 -10.70 5.26 -3.44
N GLY A 234 -10.57 4.89 -2.17
CA GLY A 234 -10.66 5.84 -1.06
C GLY A 234 -9.55 6.89 -1.07
N LEU A 235 -8.33 6.51 -1.45
CA LEU A 235 -7.21 7.44 -1.62
C LEU A 235 -7.45 8.39 -2.81
N TYR A 236 -7.93 7.88 -3.94
CA TYR A 236 -8.22 8.66 -5.14
C TYR A 236 -9.28 9.74 -4.90
N LYS A 237 -10.32 9.44 -4.09
CA LYS A 237 -11.36 10.41 -3.73
C LYS A 237 -10.88 11.55 -2.81
N LYS A 238 -9.86 11.29 -1.98
CA LYS A 238 -9.38 12.23 -0.95
C LYS A 238 -8.21 13.10 -1.41
N THR A 239 -7.40 12.57 -2.34
CA THR A 239 -6.38 13.33 -3.07
C THR A 239 -7.07 14.14 -4.15
#